data_AF-A0A0C3G7V1-F1
#
_entry.id   AF-A0A0C3G7V1-F1
#
_cell.length_a   1.000
_cell.length_b   1.000
_cell.length_c   1.000
_cell.angle_alpha   90.00
_cell.angle_beta   90.00
_cell.angle_gamma   90.00
#
_symmetry.space_group_name_H-M   'P 1'
#
loop_
_entity.id
_entity.type
_entity.pdbx_description
1 polymer ?
#
loop_
_entity_poly.entity_id
_entity_poly.type
_entity_poly.pdbx_seq_one_letter_code
_entity_poly.pdbx_strand_id
1 'polypeptide(L)'
;MAAFSASGEDIINRTIDLEIDDASDLPSSSHEFDAFYELERTADEILKGDFRRIALQFPDELLRDSVPIYRSLNSKIGEGRDLYVLADTSYGSCCVDEVAAQHIDADAMVHYGHACMSQTYRLPVIYVFGKKPIDVDHCVKQLVSILDASSANEPKDKKAILLHHDVVYTHRADNIVDKLRIAFEPLKITVFYSRVALRKDPPSTALDLRQNVDRSATSTNESLIEDCTILYIGGESLGLTNLLMTHASCEIYSYDPKSKIARLESSRTNKLLMRRYAVVQKARDADIFGILVGTLGVASYLPLISHIRQLLRQAHKKSYTISVGKLNPAKLANFPEIECFVLVACPENSLIDAKDFFKPIITPYELNVALKTEQSWTGRYVLDFDKLIAGYPVDDTSASGATQPINEEDPDQPIFSTITGKYRQAKRYGIEIPTVLEEDSGLSTVILRNQDSTVSRLSDNAAGQLLQKRSYQGLESRIGQDAPSLLEQGRSGIARGYKDDHR
;
A
#
# COMPACT_ATOMS: atom_id res chain seq x y z
N MET A 1 -12.51 -25.31 15.77
CA MET A 1 -11.75 -25.46 14.51
C MET A 1 -12.40 -24.55 13.49
N ALA A 2 -11.80 -23.39 13.19
CA ALA A 2 -12.26 -22.59 12.06
C ALA A 2 -11.82 -23.31 10.79
N ALA A 3 -12.75 -23.55 9.86
CA ALA A 3 -12.44 -24.16 8.58
C ALA A 3 -11.42 -23.27 7.83
N PHE A 4 -10.41 -23.90 7.22
CA PHE A 4 -9.35 -23.22 6.48
C PHE A 4 -9.84 -22.54 5.18
N SER A 5 -11.09 -22.82 4.78
CA SER A 5 -11.78 -22.20 3.66
C SER A 5 -13.18 -21.77 4.09
N ALA A 6 -13.50 -20.49 3.88
CA ALA A 6 -14.87 -20.01 3.96
C ALA A 6 -15.70 -20.64 2.83
N SER A 7 -16.94 -21.01 3.12
CA SER A 7 -17.87 -21.44 2.08
C SER A 7 -18.19 -20.26 1.14
N GLY A 8 -18.57 -20.53 -0.11
CA GLY A 8 -19.01 -19.46 -1.02
C GLY A 8 -20.25 -18.71 -0.48
N GLU A 9 -21.06 -19.39 0.34
CA GLU A 9 -22.20 -18.83 1.05
C GLU A 9 -21.77 -17.85 2.15
N ASP A 10 -20.65 -18.09 2.84
CA ASP A 10 -20.12 -17.19 3.88
C ASP A 10 -19.75 -15.82 3.30
N ILE A 11 -19.34 -15.76 2.03
CA ILE A 11 -19.02 -14.50 1.34
C ILE A 11 -20.31 -13.72 1.04
N ILE A 12 -21.36 -14.41 0.58
CA ILE A 12 -22.65 -13.81 0.24
C ILE A 12 -23.36 -13.31 1.51
N ASN A 13 -23.30 -14.10 2.58
CA ASN A 13 -23.95 -13.80 3.86
C ASN A 13 -23.04 -12.99 4.80
N ARG A 14 -21.86 -12.55 4.34
CA ARG A 14 -20.93 -11.77 5.15
C ARG A 14 -21.58 -10.43 5.50
N THR A 15 -21.99 -10.29 6.76
CA THR A 15 -22.33 -8.99 7.32
C THR A 15 -21.04 -8.24 7.58
N ILE A 16 -20.87 -7.10 6.91
CA ILE A 16 -19.80 -6.16 7.24
C ILE A 16 -20.35 -5.26 8.33
N ASP A 17 -19.77 -5.34 9.52
CA ASP A 17 -20.04 -4.36 10.58
C ASP A 17 -19.45 -3.04 10.11
N LEU A 18 -20.29 -2.25 9.45
CA LEU A 18 -19.97 -0.86 9.17
C LEU A 18 -20.04 -0.15 10.52
N GLU A 19 -18.88 0.30 11.02
CA GLU A 19 -18.87 1.46 11.91
C GLU A 19 -19.40 2.62 11.08
N ILE A 20 -20.72 2.76 11.04
CA ILE A 20 -21.39 3.87 10.41
C ILE A 20 -20.90 5.08 11.19
N ASP A 21 -19.96 5.82 10.61
CA ASP A 21 -19.78 7.22 10.97
C ASP A 21 -21.17 7.84 10.98
N ASP A 22 -21.59 8.21 12.19
CA ASP A 22 -22.97 8.24 12.66
C ASP A 22 -24.02 8.56 11.58
N ALA A 23 -25.14 7.84 11.60
CA ALA A 23 -26.30 8.12 10.74
C ALA A 23 -26.84 9.57 10.90
N SER A 24 -26.32 10.36 11.85
CA SER A 24 -26.57 11.80 12.01
C SER A 24 -25.79 12.71 11.06
N ASP A 25 -24.76 12.22 10.36
CA ASP A 25 -23.95 13.01 9.40
C ASP A 25 -24.46 12.90 7.95
N LEU A 26 -25.48 12.07 7.71
CA LEU A 26 -26.07 11.92 6.38
C LEU A 26 -26.98 13.13 6.04
N PRO A 27 -26.80 13.75 4.87
CA PRO A 27 -27.63 14.85 4.40
C PRO A 27 -29.13 14.50 4.43
N SER A 28 -29.92 15.35 5.08
CA SER A 28 -31.36 15.11 5.30
C SER A 28 -32.22 15.42 4.06
N SER A 29 -31.68 16.22 3.15
CA SER A 29 -32.32 16.64 1.90
C SER A 29 -31.47 16.32 0.68
N SER A 30 -32.11 16.20 -0.49
CA SER A 30 -31.40 15.94 -1.75
C SER A 30 -30.39 17.04 -2.11
N HIS A 31 -30.66 18.30 -1.74
CA HIS A 31 -29.76 19.42 -2.01
C HIS A 31 -28.51 19.38 -1.11
N GLU A 32 -28.68 19.06 0.16
CA GLU A 32 -27.53 18.86 1.06
C GLU A 32 -26.69 17.66 0.61
N PHE A 33 -27.33 16.62 0.07
CA PHE A 33 -26.65 15.44 -0.48
C PHE A 33 -25.79 15.77 -1.69
N ASP A 34 -26.36 16.47 -2.67
CA ASP A 34 -25.64 16.94 -3.86
C ASP A 34 -24.47 17.87 -3.46
N ALA A 35 -24.67 18.75 -2.48
CA ALA A 35 -23.64 19.65 -1.98
C ALA A 35 -22.52 18.94 -1.21
N PHE A 36 -22.85 17.91 -0.42
CA PHE A 36 -21.88 17.09 0.32
C PHE A 36 -20.97 16.33 -0.63
N TYR A 37 -21.53 15.74 -1.70
CA TYR A 37 -20.81 15.01 -2.74
C TYR A 37 -20.38 15.87 -3.93
N GLU A 38 -20.56 17.19 -3.87
CA GLU A 38 -20.09 18.14 -4.89
C GLU A 38 -20.48 17.75 -6.32
N LEU A 39 -21.73 17.31 -6.51
CA LEU A 39 -22.17 16.70 -7.77
C LEU A 39 -22.23 17.71 -8.92
N GLU A 40 -22.53 18.98 -8.64
CA GLU A 40 -22.45 20.06 -9.63
C GLU A 40 -21.02 20.24 -10.14
N ARG A 41 -20.05 20.37 -9.22
CA ARG A 41 -18.63 20.53 -9.59
C ARG A 41 -18.13 19.34 -10.39
N THR A 42 -18.51 18.13 -9.98
CA THR A 42 -18.16 16.89 -10.67
C THR A 42 -18.72 16.86 -12.08
N ALA A 43 -19.99 17.25 -12.26
CA ALA A 43 -20.61 17.34 -13.59
C ALA A 43 -19.89 18.37 -14.49
N ASP A 44 -19.58 19.55 -13.96
CA ASP A 44 -18.87 20.59 -14.70
C ASP A 44 -17.48 20.12 -15.15
N GLU A 45 -16.75 19.40 -14.29
CA GLU A 45 -15.44 18.83 -14.63
C GLU A 45 -15.54 17.74 -15.71
N ILE A 46 -16.58 16.90 -15.65
CA ILE A 46 -16.85 15.88 -16.67
C ILE A 46 -17.14 16.53 -18.03
N LEU A 47 -18.03 17.53 -18.04
CA LEU A 47 -18.41 18.25 -19.25
C LEU A 47 -17.23 19.03 -19.85
N LYS A 48 -16.45 19.70 -19.01
CA LYS A 48 -15.26 20.45 -19.45
C LYS A 48 -14.17 19.54 -20.01
N GLY A 49 -14.04 18.31 -19.48
CA GLY A 49 -13.11 17.30 -19.98
C GLY A 49 -13.57 16.57 -21.25
N ASP A 50 -14.83 16.76 -21.67
CA ASP A 50 -15.51 15.98 -22.72
C ASP A 50 -15.36 14.46 -22.55
N PHE A 51 -15.36 13.99 -21.30
CA PHE A 51 -15.28 12.57 -21.00
C PHE A 51 -16.60 11.87 -21.37
N ARG A 52 -16.51 10.68 -21.99
CA ARG A 52 -17.70 9.94 -22.45
C ARG A 52 -17.98 8.72 -21.58
N ARG A 53 -16.97 7.96 -21.19
CA ARG A 53 -17.12 6.83 -20.27
C ARG A 53 -16.45 7.15 -18.96
N ILE A 54 -17.23 7.21 -17.88
CA ILE A 54 -16.74 7.63 -16.57
C ILE A 54 -16.94 6.50 -15.55
N ALA A 55 -15.85 6.06 -14.94
CA ALA A 55 -15.89 5.12 -13.82
C ALA A 55 -16.13 5.87 -12.50
N LEU A 56 -17.07 5.37 -11.69
CA LEU A 56 -17.35 5.87 -10.34
C LEU A 56 -16.86 4.85 -9.32
N GLN A 57 -15.82 5.21 -8.57
CA GLN A 57 -15.23 4.36 -7.54
C GLN A 57 -15.71 4.81 -6.17
N PHE A 58 -16.24 3.87 -5.39
CA PHE A 58 -16.67 4.09 -4.01
C PHE A 58 -15.93 3.13 -3.07
N PRO A 59 -15.60 3.56 -1.85
CA PRO A 59 -15.19 2.65 -0.80
C PRO A 59 -16.41 1.84 -0.32
N ASP A 60 -16.15 0.70 0.32
CA ASP A 60 -17.18 -0.26 0.69
C ASP A 60 -18.30 0.39 1.56
N GLU A 61 -17.96 1.39 2.38
CA GLU A 61 -18.91 2.10 3.25
C GLU A 61 -19.84 3.07 2.51
N LEU A 62 -19.42 3.57 1.34
CA LEU A 62 -20.17 4.52 0.51
C LEU A 62 -20.90 3.87 -0.67
N LEU A 63 -20.76 2.55 -0.87
CA LEU A 63 -21.45 1.84 -1.96
C LEU A 63 -22.97 2.01 -1.92
N ARG A 64 -23.56 2.17 -0.73
CA ARG A 64 -25.00 2.46 -0.57
C ARG A 64 -25.44 3.77 -1.22
N ASP A 65 -24.54 4.75 -1.31
CA ASP A 65 -24.80 6.10 -1.84
C ASP A 65 -24.57 6.16 -3.36
N SER A 66 -24.02 5.09 -3.95
CA SER A 66 -23.69 5.03 -5.39
C SER A 66 -24.90 5.23 -6.30
N VAL A 67 -26.06 4.66 -5.96
CA VAL A 67 -27.27 4.75 -6.80
C VAL A 67 -27.86 6.16 -6.80
N PRO A 68 -28.07 6.84 -5.65
CA PRO A 68 -28.44 8.25 -5.63
C PRO A 68 -27.47 9.15 -6.39
N ILE A 69 -26.16 8.99 -6.15
CA ILE A 69 -25.10 9.76 -6.81
C ILE A 69 -25.16 9.57 -8.32
N TYR A 70 -25.22 8.31 -8.79
CA TYR A 70 -25.35 7.97 -10.20
C TYR A 70 -26.53 8.69 -10.84
N ARG A 71 -27.72 8.64 -10.23
CA ARG A 71 -28.94 9.25 -10.78
C ARG A 71 -28.81 10.76 -10.87
N SER A 72 -28.33 11.41 -9.81
CA SER A 72 -28.14 12.86 -9.75
C SER A 72 -27.12 13.31 -10.80
N LEU A 73 -25.95 12.66 -10.84
CA LEU A 73 -24.89 12.99 -11.79
C LEU A 73 -25.32 12.76 -13.25
N ASN A 74 -25.98 11.64 -13.54
CA ASN A 74 -26.48 11.32 -14.88
C ASN A 74 -27.48 12.38 -15.39
N SER A 75 -28.32 12.91 -14.49
CA SER A 75 -29.26 13.99 -14.86
C SER A 75 -28.56 15.32 -15.19
N LYS A 76 -27.38 15.57 -14.62
CA LYS A 76 -26.63 16.83 -14.80
C LYS A 76 -25.71 16.81 -16.03
N ILE A 77 -25.11 15.66 -16.38
CA ILE A 77 -24.19 15.54 -17.52
C ILE A 77 -24.89 15.38 -18.88
N GLY A 78 -26.18 15.01 -18.88
CA GLY A 78 -26.98 14.86 -20.09
C GLY A 78 -26.65 13.63 -20.93
N GLU A 79 -27.25 13.53 -22.13
CA GLU A 79 -27.08 12.37 -23.02
C GLU A 79 -25.67 12.31 -23.65
N GLY A 80 -25.25 11.09 -24.00
CA GLY A 80 -23.97 10.83 -24.69
C GLY A 80 -22.77 10.62 -23.76
N ARG A 81 -22.99 10.53 -22.44
CA ARG A 81 -22.01 10.09 -21.45
C ARG A 81 -22.55 8.93 -20.65
N ASP A 82 -21.73 7.90 -20.49
CA ASP A 82 -22.05 6.69 -19.73
C ASP A 82 -21.29 6.71 -18.39
N LEU A 83 -22.04 6.50 -17.30
CA LEU A 83 -21.48 6.34 -15.96
C LEU A 83 -21.45 4.85 -15.60
N TYR A 84 -20.38 4.40 -14.94
CA TYR A 84 -20.24 3.02 -14.52
C TYR A 84 -19.80 2.95 -13.06
N VAL A 85 -20.61 2.33 -12.21
CA VAL A 85 -20.26 2.13 -10.79
C VAL A 85 -19.34 0.94 -10.64
N LEU A 86 -18.15 1.15 -10.08
CA LEU A 86 -17.23 0.08 -9.70
C LEU A 86 -17.70 -0.51 -8.36
N ALA A 87 -18.09 -1.78 -8.39
CA ALA A 87 -18.73 -2.45 -7.25
C ALA A 87 -17.75 -3.04 -6.21
N ASP A 88 -16.45 -3.04 -6.49
CA ASP A 88 -15.43 -3.56 -5.59
C ASP A 88 -14.15 -2.72 -5.69
N THR A 89 -13.35 -2.77 -4.63
CA THR A 89 -12.02 -2.19 -4.54
C THR A 89 -10.98 -3.31 -4.53
N SER A 90 -10.18 -3.44 -5.59
CA SER A 90 -9.30 -4.60 -5.75
C SER A 90 -8.21 -4.69 -4.68
N TYR A 91 -7.72 -3.56 -4.18
CA TYR A 91 -6.56 -3.47 -3.30
C TYR A 91 -6.86 -2.75 -1.98
N GLY A 92 -7.22 -1.47 -2.06
CA GLY A 92 -7.57 -0.65 -0.91
C GLY A 92 -8.48 0.49 -1.35
N SER A 93 -9.36 0.93 -0.44
CA SER A 93 -10.37 1.94 -0.71
C SER A 93 -9.80 3.33 -1.00
N CYS A 94 -8.62 3.65 -0.47
CA CYS A 94 -8.00 4.97 -0.65
C CYS A 94 -7.21 5.14 -1.95
N CYS A 95 -7.04 4.07 -2.73
CA CYS A 95 -6.20 4.06 -3.93
C CYS A 95 -7.09 3.87 -5.17
N VAL A 96 -6.74 4.58 -6.24
CA VAL A 96 -7.48 4.56 -7.51
C VAL A 96 -7.32 3.21 -8.20
N ASP A 97 -8.44 2.60 -8.60
CA ASP A 97 -8.44 1.32 -9.35
C ASP A 97 -8.50 1.55 -10.87
N GLU A 98 -7.35 1.87 -11.46
CA GLU A 98 -7.24 2.07 -12.91
C GLU A 98 -7.53 0.77 -13.70
N VAL A 99 -7.31 -0.40 -13.11
CA VAL A 99 -7.51 -1.68 -13.80
C VAL A 99 -8.99 -1.99 -13.95
N ALA A 100 -9.77 -1.76 -12.90
CA ALA A 100 -11.22 -1.89 -12.98
C ALA A 100 -11.83 -0.89 -13.99
N ALA A 101 -11.35 0.36 -13.99
CA ALA A 101 -11.78 1.38 -14.94
C ALA A 101 -11.40 1.03 -16.40
N GLN A 102 -10.31 0.30 -16.63
CA GLN A 102 -9.92 -0.15 -17.96
C GLN A 102 -10.84 -1.21 -18.56
N HIS A 103 -11.49 -2.04 -17.76
CA HIS A 103 -12.41 -3.07 -18.29
C HIS A 103 -13.62 -2.48 -19.04
N ILE A 104 -13.90 -1.19 -18.87
CA ILE A 104 -14.97 -0.46 -19.55
C ILE A 104 -14.43 0.61 -20.53
N ASP A 105 -13.11 0.65 -20.74
CA ASP A 105 -12.39 1.73 -21.45
C ASP A 105 -12.82 3.13 -20.95
N ALA A 106 -12.77 3.36 -19.64
CA ALA A 106 -13.11 4.66 -19.07
C ALA A 106 -12.13 5.74 -19.55
N ASP A 107 -12.65 6.94 -19.84
CA ASP A 107 -11.85 8.12 -20.20
C ASP A 107 -11.41 8.91 -18.95
N ALA A 108 -12.18 8.79 -17.87
CA ALA A 108 -11.92 9.44 -16.59
C ALA A 108 -12.52 8.63 -15.44
N MET A 109 -12.05 8.92 -14.23
CA MET A 109 -12.57 8.31 -13.01
C MET A 109 -12.98 9.36 -11.99
N VAL A 110 -14.10 9.13 -11.31
CA VAL A 110 -14.50 9.87 -10.12
C VAL A 110 -14.28 8.97 -8.90
N HIS A 111 -13.41 9.40 -8.00
CA HIS A 111 -13.09 8.68 -6.76
C HIS A 111 -13.76 9.35 -5.57
N TYR A 112 -14.68 8.63 -4.92
CA TYR A 112 -15.42 9.12 -3.76
C TYR A 112 -14.77 8.69 -2.44
N GLY A 113 -14.86 9.53 -1.42
CA GLY A 113 -14.40 9.23 -0.06
C GLY A 113 -12.91 9.50 0.18
N HIS A 114 -12.32 8.79 1.13
CA HIS A 114 -10.93 8.98 1.53
C HIS A 114 -9.96 8.59 0.40
N ALA A 115 -8.92 9.40 0.17
CA ALA A 115 -7.94 9.16 -0.89
C ALA A 115 -6.51 9.38 -0.38
N CYS A 116 -5.61 8.44 -0.71
CA CYS A 116 -4.19 8.56 -0.39
C CYS A 116 -3.42 9.54 -1.29
N MET A 117 -4.11 10.12 -2.28
CA MET A 117 -3.55 11.07 -3.26
C MET A 117 -2.34 10.55 -4.05
N SER A 118 -2.17 9.23 -4.17
CA SER A 118 -1.10 8.65 -4.99
C SER A 118 -1.28 9.04 -6.47
N GLN A 119 -0.16 9.28 -7.17
CA GLN A 119 -0.20 9.65 -8.59
C GLN A 119 -0.63 8.45 -9.45
N THR A 120 -1.64 8.67 -10.29
CA THR A 120 -2.14 7.70 -11.26
C THR A 120 -1.33 7.74 -12.55
N TYR A 121 -1.36 6.64 -13.33
CA TYR A 121 -0.53 6.49 -14.52
C TYR A 121 -1.28 6.75 -15.82
N ARG A 122 -2.59 6.45 -15.90
CA ARG A 122 -3.32 6.35 -17.16
C ARG A 122 -4.52 7.26 -17.26
N LEU A 123 -5.27 7.41 -16.18
CA LEU A 123 -6.55 8.09 -16.21
C LEU A 123 -6.54 9.40 -15.41
N PRO A 124 -7.20 10.46 -15.91
CA PRO A 124 -7.51 11.62 -15.09
C PRO A 124 -8.53 11.22 -14.03
N VAL A 125 -8.29 11.67 -12.80
CA VAL A 125 -9.11 11.37 -11.63
C VAL A 125 -9.66 12.63 -11.02
N ILE A 126 -10.97 12.66 -10.85
CA ILE A 126 -11.72 13.67 -10.11
C ILE A 126 -11.97 13.12 -8.72
N TYR A 127 -11.56 13.84 -7.67
CA TYR A 127 -11.70 13.42 -6.28
C TYR A 127 -12.88 14.11 -5.60
N VAL A 128 -13.74 13.32 -4.96
CA VAL A 128 -14.89 13.80 -4.18
C VAL A 128 -14.79 13.26 -2.77
N PHE A 129 -14.27 14.06 -1.85
CA PHE A 129 -13.96 13.60 -0.49
C PHE A 129 -15.18 13.53 0.45
N GLY A 130 -16.23 14.30 0.16
CA GLY A 130 -17.34 14.52 1.11
C GLY A 130 -17.02 15.67 2.08
N LYS A 131 -17.99 16.57 2.30
CA LYS A 131 -17.81 17.78 3.12
C LYS A 131 -18.28 17.58 4.57
N LYS A 132 -17.43 16.94 5.40
CA LYS A 132 -17.76 16.76 6.83
C LYS A 132 -17.75 18.08 7.60
N PRO A 133 -18.69 18.30 8.54
CA PRO A 133 -18.74 19.55 9.29
C PRO A 133 -17.51 19.72 10.18
N ILE A 134 -17.02 20.96 10.28
CA ILE A 134 -15.96 21.34 11.21
C ILE A 134 -16.17 22.77 11.70
N ASP A 135 -16.08 22.96 13.01
CA ASP A 135 -16.03 24.28 13.63
C ASP A 135 -14.59 24.82 13.54
N VAL A 136 -14.39 25.73 12.59
CA VAL A 136 -13.08 26.31 12.29
C VAL A 136 -12.54 27.13 13.48
N ASP A 137 -13.37 27.92 14.13
CA ASP A 137 -12.96 28.77 15.25
C ASP A 137 -12.54 27.94 16.46
N HIS A 138 -13.32 26.90 16.76
CA HIS A 138 -12.99 25.96 17.82
C HIS A 138 -11.69 25.19 17.50
N CYS A 139 -11.55 24.70 16.28
CA CYS A 139 -10.35 23.98 15.83
C CYS A 139 -9.08 24.81 16.03
N VAL A 140 -9.06 26.04 15.52
CA VAL A 140 -7.91 26.95 15.64
C VAL A 140 -7.61 27.26 17.10
N LYS A 141 -8.62 27.55 17.92
CA LYS A 141 -8.45 27.85 19.34
C LYS A 141 -7.82 26.68 20.11
N GLN A 142 -8.26 25.45 19.86
CA GLN A 142 -7.70 24.26 20.51
C GLN A 142 -6.24 24.01 20.10
N LEU A 143 -5.93 24.14 18.81
CA LEU A 143 -4.58 23.95 18.28
C LEU A 143 -3.60 25.00 18.81
N VAL A 144 -4.02 26.27 18.93
CA VAL A 144 -3.19 27.32 19.54
C VAL A 144 -2.99 27.02 21.03
N SER A 145 -4.06 26.69 21.77
CA SER A 145 -3.99 26.43 23.21
C SER A 145 -3.07 25.26 23.57
N ILE A 146 -3.04 24.19 22.78
CA ILE A 146 -2.17 23.03 23.06
C ILE A 146 -0.70 23.33 22.78
N LEU A 147 -0.42 24.17 21.79
CA LEU A 147 0.93 24.63 21.48
C LEU A 147 1.45 25.60 22.54
N ASP A 148 0.63 26.53 23.02
CA ASP A 148 0.97 27.44 24.10
C ASP A 148 1.30 26.68 25.39
N ALA A 149 0.50 25.67 25.73
CA ALA A 149 0.73 24.82 26.89
C ALA A 149 2.03 24.00 26.78
N SER A 150 2.41 23.62 25.57
CA SER A 150 3.65 22.86 25.30
C SER A 150 4.89 23.76 25.30
N SER A 151 4.75 25.02 24.86
CA SER A 151 5.85 26.00 24.79
C SER A 151 6.33 26.53 26.14
N ALA A 152 5.60 26.25 27.24
CA ALA A 152 5.98 26.68 28.59
C ALA A 152 7.24 25.99 29.14
N ASN A 153 7.72 24.90 28.50
CA ASN A 153 8.80 24.06 29.03
C ASN A 153 10.17 24.20 28.33
N GLU A 154 10.30 24.80 27.14
CA GLU A 154 11.60 25.18 26.55
C GLU A 154 11.45 26.32 25.51
N PRO A 155 12.33 27.34 25.52
CA PRO A 155 12.41 28.31 24.43
C PRO A 155 13.28 27.71 23.31
N LYS A 156 12.68 26.94 22.41
CA LYS A 156 13.35 26.55 21.16
C LYS A 156 13.00 27.52 20.04
N ASP A 157 14.02 27.89 19.28
CA ASP A 157 13.96 28.75 18.10
C ASP A 157 12.76 28.44 17.21
N LYS A 158 12.19 29.51 16.65
CA LYS A 158 10.92 29.54 15.90
C LYS A 158 10.74 28.35 14.96
N LYS A 159 9.94 27.38 15.37
CA LYS A 159 9.57 26.21 14.55
C LYS A 159 8.57 26.63 13.46
N ALA A 160 8.81 26.19 12.23
CA ALA A 160 7.81 26.21 11.18
C ALA A 160 6.65 25.27 11.55
N ILE A 161 5.42 25.65 11.20
CA ILE A 161 4.25 24.78 11.34
C ILE A 161 3.85 24.24 9.97
N LEU A 162 3.63 22.94 9.85
CA LEU A 162 3.07 22.31 8.66
C LEU A 162 1.67 21.79 8.97
N LEU A 163 0.67 22.22 8.20
CA LEU A 163 -0.71 21.75 8.35
C LEU A 163 -1.00 20.59 7.39
N HIS A 164 -1.45 19.48 7.96
CA HIS A 164 -2.10 18.35 7.29
C HIS A 164 -3.54 18.20 7.77
N HIS A 165 -4.38 17.58 6.96
CA HIS A 165 -5.75 17.25 7.35
C HIS A 165 -6.23 16.02 6.59
N ASP A 166 -7.25 15.37 7.14
CA ASP A 166 -8.05 14.37 6.43
C ASP A 166 -8.76 15.05 5.25
N VAL A 167 -8.83 14.36 4.11
CA VAL A 167 -9.32 14.91 2.84
C VAL A 167 -10.77 15.39 2.92
N VAL A 168 -11.58 14.83 3.83
CA VAL A 168 -12.97 15.26 4.07
C VAL A 168 -13.08 16.73 4.55
N TYR A 169 -12.02 17.27 5.15
CA TYR A 169 -11.99 18.66 5.63
C TYR A 169 -11.36 19.65 4.63
N THR A 170 -10.98 19.20 3.42
CA THR A 170 -10.37 20.04 2.38
C THR A 170 -11.18 21.30 2.09
N HIS A 171 -12.51 21.19 2.09
CA HIS A 171 -13.43 22.30 1.81
C HIS A 171 -13.36 23.46 2.82
N ARG A 172 -12.77 23.28 4.00
CA ARG A 172 -12.53 24.33 5.01
C ARG A 172 -11.05 24.61 5.26
N ALA A 173 -10.15 23.88 4.62
CA ALA A 173 -8.72 23.97 4.88
C ALA A 173 -8.16 25.38 4.67
N ASP A 174 -8.51 26.05 3.57
CA ASP A 174 -8.07 27.44 3.30
C ASP A 174 -8.46 28.40 4.45
N ASN A 175 -9.69 28.32 4.94
CA ASN A 175 -10.18 29.17 6.04
C ASN A 175 -9.42 28.88 7.35
N ILE A 176 -9.16 27.60 7.63
CA ILE A 176 -8.39 27.19 8.80
C ILE A 176 -6.95 27.72 8.71
N VAL A 177 -6.31 27.59 7.54
CA VAL A 177 -4.95 28.08 7.29
C VAL A 177 -4.87 29.59 7.48
N ASP A 178 -5.82 30.34 6.93
CA ASP A 178 -5.84 31.81 7.08
C ASP A 178 -5.97 32.23 8.54
N LYS A 179 -6.87 31.58 9.31
CA LYS A 179 -7.02 31.86 10.74
C LYS A 179 -5.81 31.44 11.56
N LEU A 180 -5.17 30.31 11.23
CA LEU A 180 -3.92 29.89 11.87
C LEU A 180 -2.80 30.90 11.60
N ARG A 181 -2.66 31.37 10.35
CA ARG A 181 -1.66 32.40 9.99
C ARG A 181 -1.85 33.68 10.80
N ILE A 182 -3.09 34.15 10.94
CA ILE A 182 -3.41 35.33 11.77
C ILE A 182 -3.09 35.06 13.25
N ALA A 183 -3.47 33.90 13.78
CA ALA A 183 -3.22 33.55 15.18
C ALA A 183 -1.72 33.43 15.51
N PHE A 184 -0.92 32.95 14.56
CA PHE A 184 0.52 32.72 14.72
C PHE A 184 1.41 33.90 14.28
N GLU A 185 0.83 34.93 13.65
CA GLU A 185 1.55 36.14 13.24
C GLU A 185 2.26 36.86 14.41
N PRO A 186 1.62 37.08 15.59
CA PRO A 186 2.27 37.71 16.74
C PRO A 186 3.49 36.91 17.24
N LEU A 187 3.46 35.60 17.06
CA LEU A 187 4.51 34.66 17.47
C LEU A 187 5.63 34.53 16.42
N LYS A 188 5.49 35.19 15.26
CA LYS A 188 6.42 35.12 14.11
C LYS A 188 6.65 33.67 13.64
N ILE A 189 5.62 32.83 13.73
CA ILE A 189 5.64 31.44 13.26
C ILE A 189 5.06 31.38 11.85
N THR A 190 5.74 30.68 10.94
CA THR A 190 5.28 30.51 9.56
C THR A 190 4.46 29.22 9.43
N VAL A 191 3.26 29.33 8.85
CA VAL A 191 2.37 28.18 8.60
C VAL A 191 2.42 27.79 7.12
N PHE A 192 2.91 26.58 6.88
CA PHE A 192 2.96 25.92 5.57
C PHE A 192 1.73 25.03 5.39
N TYR A 193 1.16 25.08 4.19
CA TYR A 193 0.02 24.25 3.79
C TYR A 193 0.11 23.96 2.29
N SER A 194 -0.04 22.69 1.94
CA SER A 194 -0.13 22.23 0.55
C SER A 194 -1.58 21.91 0.23
N ARG A 195 -2.17 22.66 -0.70
CA ARG A 195 -3.57 22.46 -1.10
C ARG A 195 -3.76 21.08 -1.72
N VAL A 196 -4.75 20.35 -1.25
CA VAL A 196 -5.13 19.05 -1.84
C VAL A 196 -5.80 19.30 -3.19
N ALA A 197 -5.27 18.68 -4.24
CA ALA A 197 -5.82 18.78 -5.58
C ALA A 197 -7.12 17.97 -5.68
N LEU A 198 -8.16 18.58 -6.25
CA LEU A 198 -9.46 17.93 -6.47
C LEU A 198 -9.53 17.17 -7.81
N ARG A 199 -8.53 17.37 -8.67
CA ARG A 199 -8.32 16.65 -9.91
C ARG A 199 -6.84 16.36 -10.08
N LYS A 200 -6.50 15.16 -10.52
CA LYS A 200 -5.15 14.79 -10.94
C LYS A 200 -5.21 14.19 -12.33
N ASP A 201 -4.46 14.77 -13.25
CA ASP A 201 -4.24 14.21 -14.57
C ASP A 201 -3.04 13.26 -14.53
N PRO A 202 -3.02 12.23 -15.40
CA PRO A 202 -1.86 11.36 -15.52
C PRO A 202 -0.66 12.16 -16.02
N PRO A 203 0.57 11.73 -15.71
CA PRO A 203 1.77 12.41 -16.18
C PRO A 203 1.85 12.34 -17.71
N SER A 204 1.89 13.50 -18.37
CA SER A 204 1.91 13.63 -19.84
C SER A 204 3.23 13.20 -20.48
N THR A 205 4.34 13.25 -19.74
CA THR A 205 5.67 12.76 -20.19
C THR A 205 6.47 12.12 -19.05
N ALA A 206 7.50 11.33 -19.39
CA ALA A 206 8.45 10.80 -18.40
C ALA A 206 9.24 11.90 -17.65
N LEU A 207 9.31 13.11 -18.22
CA LEU A 207 9.85 14.31 -17.56
C LEU A 207 8.85 14.89 -16.54
N ASP A 208 7.55 14.86 -16.81
CA ASP A 208 6.51 15.26 -15.85
C ASP A 208 6.47 14.35 -14.63
N LEU A 209 6.81 13.05 -14.77
CA LEU A 209 7.01 12.16 -13.62
C LEU A 209 8.10 12.69 -12.68
N ARG A 210 9.25 13.13 -13.23
CA ARG A 210 10.35 13.69 -12.44
C ARG A 210 10.06 15.09 -11.91
N GLN A 211 9.31 15.91 -12.65
CA GLN A 211 8.91 17.25 -12.23
C GLN A 211 7.73 17.26 -11.25
N ASN A 212 6.84 16.26 -11.27
CA ASN A 212 5.83 16.07 -10.22
C ASN A 212 6.44 15.47 -8.96
N VAL A 213 7.54 14.71 -9.05
CA VAL A 213 8.40 14.41 -7.89
C VAL A 213 8.98 15.69 -7.35
N ASP A 214 9.50 16.56 -8.22
CA ASP A 214 10.02 17.85 -7.83
C ASP A 214 8.92 18.80 -7.34
N ARG A 215 7.63 18.69 -7.71
CA ARG A 215 6.49 19.52 -7.24
C ARG A 215 5.73 18.96 -6.04
N SER A 216 5.73 17.65 -5.86
CA SER A 216 5.42 17.01 -4.58
C SER A 216 6.56 17.25 -3.57
N ALA A 217 7.77 17.57 -4.05
CA ALA A 217 8.90 18.06 -3.27
C ALA A 217 9.07 19.61 -3.29
N THR A 218 8.45 20.34 -4.22
CA THR A 218 8.44 21.82 -4.30
C THR A 218 7.10 22.38 -3.91
N SER A 219 6.80 22.23 -2.62
CA SER A 219 6.19 23.32 -1.86
C SER A 219 6.61 23.36 -0.39
N THR A 220 7.65 22.62 0.02
CA THR A 220 8.31 22.81 1.31
C THR A 220 9.73 22.27 1.18
N ASN A 221 10.74 23.14 1.21
CA ASN A 221 12.15 22.76 1.23
C ASN A 221 12.34 21.59 2.22
N GLU A 222 12.80 20.43 1.76
CA GLU A 222 12.95 19.24 2.61
C GLU A 222 13.87 19.51 3.82
N SER A 223 14.78 20.48 3.71
CA SER A 223 15.64 20.95 4.80
C SER A 223 14.92 21.79 5.88
N LEU A 224 13.68 22.26 5.64
CA LEU A 224 12.86 22.96 6.62
C LEU A 224 11.94 22.03 7.41
N ILE A 225 11.80 20.77 6.99
CA ILE A 225 10.85 19.81 7.55
C ILE A 225 11.44 19.06 8.75
N GLU A 226 12.77 18.92 8.83
CA GLU A 226 13.42 18.12 9.88
C GLU A 226 13.17 18.67 11.30
N ASP A 227 12.86 19.97 11.44
CA ASP A 227 12.56 20.66 12.70
C ASP A 227 11.16 21.35 12.74
N CYS A 228 10.19 20.88 11.94
CA CYS A 228 8.85 21.47 11.93
C CYS A 228 7.88 20.81 12.93
N THR A 229 6.92 21.59 13.43
CA THR A 229 5.76 21.07 14.16
C THR A 229 4.64 20.80 13.17
N ILE A 230 4.02 19.62 13.25
CA ILE A 230 2.96 19.21 12.34
C ILE A 230 1.62 19.28 13.06
N LEU A 231 0.66 19.97 12.44
CA LEU A 231 -0.73 19.97 12.87
C LEU A 231 -1.53 19.07 11.93
N TYR A 232 -2.33 18.17 12.50
CA TYR A 232 -3.21 17.26 11.77
C TYR A 232 -4.66 17.49 12.14
N ILE A 233 -5.55 17.65 11.17
CA ILE A 233 -6.99 17.79 11.40
C ILE A 233 -7.69 16.51 10.94
N GLY A 234 -8.20 15.75 11.89
CA GLY A 234 -8.87 14.48 11.65
C GLY A 234 -8.79 13.53 12.84
N GLY A 235 -9.59 12.47 12.79
CA GLY A 235 -9.57 11.40 13.77
C GLY A 235 -8.40 10.42 13.58
N GLU A 236 -8.45 9.29 14.28
CA GLU A 236 -7.51 8.19 14.07
C GLU A 236 -7.70 7.58 12.68
N SER A 237 -6.63 7.57 11.89
CA SER A 237 -6.64 7.04 10.52
C SER A 237 -5.28 6.46 10.13
N LEU A 238 -5.27 5.73 9.01
CA LEU A 238 -4.02 5.28 8.38
C LEU A 238 -3.17 6.47 7.93
N GLY A 239 -3.79 7.57 7.50
CA GLY A 239 -3.10 8.82 7.14
C GLY A 239 -2.33 9.42 8.32
N LEU A 240 -2.95 9.52 9.50
CA LEU A 240 -2.28 9.98 10.72
C LEU A 240 -1.15 9.02 11.15
N THR A 241 -1.39 7.71 11.05
CA THR A 241 -0.36 6.70 11.38
C THR A 241 0.84 6.80 10.44
N ASN A 242 0.59 6.98 9.15
CA ASN A 242 1.62 7.22 8.13
C ASN A 242 2.44 8.47 8.48
N LEU A 243 1.77 9.60 8.76
CA LEU A 243 2.41 10.85 9.14
C LEU A 243 3.30 10.71 10.39
N LEU A 244 2.83 9.99 11.42
CA LEU A 244 3.62 9.69 12.62
C LEU A 244 4.87 8.87 12.33
N MET A 245 4.80 7.95 11.37
CA MET A 245 5.91 7.08 11.00
C MET A 245 6.94 7.81 10.14
N THR A 246 6.51 8.57 9.12
CA THR A 246 7.43 9.27 8.19
C THR A 246 8.05 10.52 8.80
N HIS A 247 7.38 11.16 9.76
CA HIS A 247 7.86 12.36 10.46
C HIS A 247 8.16 12.09 11.94
N ALA A 248 8.88 11.01 12.22
CA ALA A 248 9.13 10.58 13.59
C ALA A 248 9.99 11.55 14.42
N SER A 249 10.73 12.45 13.79
CA SER A 249 11.49 13.51 14.46
C SER A 249 10.64 14.73 14.83
N CYS A 250 9.45 14.87 14.25
CA CYS A 250 8.58 16.04 14.42
C CYS A 250 7.58 15.85 15.56
N GLU A 251 7.18 16.96 16.19
CA GLU A 251 6.03 16.97 17.09
C GLU A 251 4.75 17.05 16.28
N ILE A 252 3.85 16.08 16.47
CA ILE A 252 2.60 15.99 15.72
C ILE A 252 1.43 16.16 16.69
N TYR A 253 0.64 17.20 16.47
CA TYR A 253 -0.59 17.46 17.22
C TYR A 253 -1.79 17.18 16.31
N SER A 254 -2.75 16.41 16.79
CA SER A 254 -4.01 16.19 16.09
C SER A 254 -5.13 17.00 16.73
N TYR A 255 -6.11 17.42 15.94
CA TYR A 255 -7.42 17.86 16.38
C TYR A 255 -8.46 16.99 15.69
N ASP A 256 -9.28 16.29 16.47
CA ASP A 256 -10.40 15.52 15.95
C ASP A 256 -11.68 16.36 15.99
N PRO A 257 -12.28 16.72 14.83
CA PRO A 257 -13.51 17.51 14.78
C PRO A 257 -14.72 16.84 15.42
N LYS A 258 -14.74 15.50 15.55
CA LYS A 258 -15.85 14.77 16.18
C LYS A 258 -15.80 14.87 17.69
N SER A 259 -14.69 14.44 18.29
CA SER A 259 -14.50 14.54 19.74
C SER A 259 -14.23 15.97 20.21
N LYS A 260 -13.88 16.88 19.30
CA LYS A 260 -13.49 18.27 19.58
C LYS A 260 -12.29 18.38 20.52
N ILE A 261 -11.38 17.41 20.46
CA ILE A 261 -10.20 17.35 21.32
C ILE A 261 -8.94 17.50 20.48
N ALA A 262 -8.00 18.33 20.95
CA ALA A 262 -6.64 18.36 20.44
C ALA A 262 -5.70 17.54 21.35
N ARG A 263 -4.75 16.80 20.77
CA ARG A 263 -3.80 15.97 21.53
C ARG A 263 -2.44 15.85 20.85
N LEU A 264 -1.40 15.59 21.65
CA LEU A 264 -0.06 15.27 21.17
C LEU A 264 0.02 13.78 20.79
N GLU A 265 0.27 13.51 19.51
CA GLU A 265 0.27 12.17 18.94
C GLU A 265 1.66 11.54 18.85
N SER A 266 2.72 12.34 18.79
CA SER A 266 4.09 11.83 18.61
C SER A 266 4.59 10.95 19.78
N SER A 267 3.91 11.00 20.95
CA SER A 267 4.22 10.17 22.12
C SER A 267 4.19 8.66 21.84
N ARG A 268 3.35 8.20 20.91
CA ARG A 268 3.24 6.78 20.52
C ARG A 268 4.17 6.37 19.39
N THR A 269 4.86 7.30 18.73
CA THR A 269 5.67 7.03 17.53
C THR A 269 6.80 6.04 17.79
N ASN A 270 7.54 6.19 18.89
CA ASN A 270 8.65 5.29 19.22
C ASN A 270 8.17 3.83 19.38
N LYS A 271 7.01 3.63 20.01
CA LYS A 271 6.40 2.29 20.15
C LYS A 271 6.06 1.67 18.79
N LEU A 272 5.55 2.46 17.84
CA LEU A 272 5.25 2.00 16.48
C LEU A 272 6.54 1.65 15.73
N LEU A 273 7.54 2.53 15.77
CA LEU A 273 8.85 2.30 15.15
C LEU A 273 9.55 1.07 15.71
N MET A 274 9.53 0.86 17.03
CA MET A 274 10.14 -0.33 17.65
C MET A 274 9.42 -1.62 17.28
N ARG A 275 8.09 -1.58 17.13
CA ARG A 275 7.34 -2.72 16.58
C ARG A 275 7.78 -3.04 15.16
N ARG A 276 7.91 -2.03 14.29
CA ARG A 276 8.42 -2.22 12.92
C ARG A 276 9.86 -2.72 12.92
N TYR A 277 10.73 -2.18 13.77
CA TYR A 277 12.12 -2.62 13.90
C TYR A 277 12.21 -4.12 14.26
N ALA A 278 11.35 -4.61 15.16
CA ALA A 278 11.28 -6.04 15.47
C ALA A 278 10.88 -6.90 14.25
N VAL A 279 10.00 -6.39 13.38
CA VAL A 279 9.64 -7.05 12.11
C VAL A 279 10.81 -6.99 11.11
N VAL A 280 11.55 -5.89 11.06
CA VAL A 280 12.78 -5.77 10.25
C VAL A 280 13.80 -6.82 10.67
N GLN A 281 14.01 -7.05 11.97
CA GLN A 281 14.89 -8.12 12.45
C GLN A 281 14.41 -9.49 11.96
N LYS A 282 13.10 -9.77 12.01
CA LYS A 282 12.49 -10.97 11.39
C LYS A 282 12.79 -11.10 9.91
N ALA A 283 12.78 -10.00 9.17
CA ALA A 283 13.16 -10.01 7.77
C ALA A 283 14.66 -10.25 7.54
N ARG A 284 15.55 -9.75 8.40
CA ARG A 284 17.00 -10.07 8.33
C ARG A 284 17.25 -11.57 8.44
N ASP A 285 16.45 -12.23 9.26
CA ASP A 285 16.52 -13.68 9.45
C ASP A 285 15.83 -14.50 8.35
N ALA A 286 15.17 -13.89 7.37
CA ALA A 286 14.49 -14.62 6.30
C ALA A 286 15.43 -14.93 5.12
N ASP A 287 15.26 -16.11 4.52
CA ASP A 287 15.98 -16.54 3.31
C ASP A 287 15.08 -16.56 2.05
N ILE A 288 13.76 -16.68 2.26
CA ILE A 288 12.76 -16.77 1.20
C ILE A 288 11.73 -15.64 1.37
N PHE A 289 11.62 -14.81 0.34
CA PHE A 289 10.76 -13.63 0.31
C PHE A 289 9.62 -13.74 -0.70
N GLY A 290 8.45 -13.21 -0.34
CA GLY A 290 7.32 -13.02 -1.24
C GLY A 290 7.06 -11.55 -1.49
N ILE A 291 7.25 -11.08 -2.71
CA ILE A 291 6.92 -9.72 -3.14
C ILE A 291 5.43 -9.67 -3.45
N LEU A 292 4.65 -9.03 -2.59
CA LEU A 292 3.21 -8.84 -2.72
C LEU A 292 2.95 -7.54 -3.49
N VAL A 293 2.29 -7.65 -4.64
CA VAL A 293 1.84 -6.50 -5.42
C VAL A 293 0.46 -6.10 -4.90
N GLY A 294 0.44 -5.09 -4.03
CA GLY A 294 -0.77 -4.54 -3.39
C GLY A 294 -1.30 -3.26 -4.07
N THR A 295 -0.79 -2.90 -5.24
CA THR A 295 -1.32 -1.81 -6.07
C THR A 295 -0.91 -2.00 -7.53
N LEU A 296 -1.81 -1.64 -8.45
CA LEU A 296 -1.54 -1.57 -9.89
C LEU A 296 -1.77 -0.17 -10.49
N GLY A 297 -2.34 0.76 -9.72
CA GLY A 297 -2.68 2.11 -10.19
C GLY A 297 -1.75 3.21 -9.70
N VAL A 298 -0.72 2.89 -8.91
CA VAL A 298 0.26 3.87 -8.40
C VAL A 298 1.45 3.93 -9.35
N ALA A 299 1.89 5.13 -9.73
CA ALA A 299 3.08 5.32 -10.56
C ALA A 299 4.34 4.63 -9.96
N SER A 300 5.29 4.25 -10.81
CA SER A 300 6.59 3.68 -10.42
C SER A 300 6.60 2.34 -9.65
N TYR A 301 5.48 1.63 -9.52
CA TYR A 301 5.45 0.33 -8.83
C TYR A 301 6.27 -0.77 -9.54
N LEU A 302 6.25 -0.82 -10.88
CA LEU A 302 7.01 -1.81 -11.67
C LEU A 302 8.53 -1.64 -11.54
N PRO A 303 9.10 -0.41 -11.70
CA PRO A 303 10.49 -0.14 -11.37
C PRO A 303 10.87 -0.60 -9.97
N LEU A 304 10.04 -0.32 -8.97
CA LEU A 304 10.29 -0.72 -7.59
C LEU A 304 10.33 -2.25 -7.42
N ILE A 305 9.42 -2.99 -8.05
CA ILE A 305 9.44 -4.46 -8.03
C ILE A 305 10.72 -5.00 -8.68
N SER A 306 11.14 -4.43 -9.81
CA SER A 306 12.39 -4.81 -10.48
C SER A 306 13.59 -4.57 -9.56
N HIS A 307 13.63 -3.40 -8.91
CA HIS A 307 14.66 -3.02 -7.95
C HIS A 307 14.73 -3.98 -6.76
N ILE A 308 13.59 -4.28 -6.11
CA ILE A 308 13.51 -5.25 -5.00
C ILE A 308 14.01 -6.63 -5.42
N ARG A 309 13.65 -7.09 -6.62
CA ARG A 309 14.12 -8.38 -7.15
C ARG A 309 15.64 -8.39 -7.34
N GLN A 310 16.23 -7.29 -7.79
CA GLN A 310 17.68 -7.16 -7.94
C GLN A 310 18.39 -7.20 -6.59
N LEU A 311 17.89 -6.46 -5.60
CA LEU A 311 18.43 -6.46 -4.23
C LEU A 311 18.40 -7.85 -3.59
N LEU A 312 17.26 -8.55 -3.70
CA LEU A 312 17.13 -9.91 -3.15
C LEU A 312 18.07 -10.89 -3.85
N ARG A 313 18.29 -10.76 -5.17
CA ARG A 313 19.25 -11.58 -5.92
C ARG A 313 20.69 -11.31 -5.49
N GLN A 314 21.07 -10.05 -5.32
CA GLN A 314 22.40 -9.65 -4.84
C GLN A 314 22.68 -10.17 -3.42
N ALA A 315 21.65 -10.20 -2.57
CA ALA A 315 21.74 -10.78 -1.23
C ALA A 315 21.61 -12.32 -1.20
N HIS A 316 21.59 -12.98 -2.37
CA HIS A 316 21.41 -14.44 -2.52
C HIS A 316 20.14 -14.99 -1.83
N LYS A 317 19.06 -14.21 -1.83
CA LYS A 317 17.75 -14.57 -1.26
C LYS A 317 16.79 -15.02 -2.35
N LYS A 318 15.96 -16.03 -2.06
CA LYS A 318 14.90 -16.45 -2.99
C LYS A 318 13.76 -15.45 -2.95
N SER A 319 13.22 -15.08 -4.12
CA SER A 319 12.04 -14.21 -4.22
C SER A 319 10.96 -14.79 -5.13
N TYR A 320 9.70 -14.64 -4.72
CA TYR A 320 8.50 -14.91 -5.53
C TYR A 320 7.71 -13.62 -5.70
N THR A 321 7.17 -13.34 -6.89
CA THR A 321 6.26 -12.20 -7.08
C THR A 321 4.83 -12.71 -7.14
N ILE A 322 3.97 -12.19 -6.27
CA ILE A 322 2.58 -12.61 -6.11
C ILE A 322 1.70 -11.38 -6.26
N SER A 323 0.81 -11.39 -7.24
CA SER A 323 -0.25 -10.39 -7.35
C SER A 323 -1.45 -10.88 -6.56
N VAL A 324 -1.79 -10.15 -5.50
CA VAL A 324 -2.94 -10.44 -4.64
C VAL A 324 -3.68 -9.13 -4.46
N GLY A 325 -5.01 -9.12 -4.62
CA GLY A 325 -5.86 -7.99 -4.24
C GLY A 325 -5.84 -7.73 -2.72
N LYS A 326 -6.99 -7.39 -2.12
CA LYS A 326 -7.16 -7.25 -0.67
C LYS A 326 -6.50 -8.42 0.08
N LEU A 327 -5.52 -8.11 0.95
CA LEU A 327 -4.75 -9.10 1.68
C LEU A 327 -5.61 -9.78 2.75
N ASN A 328 -5.40 -11.09 2.91
CA ASN A 328 -6.05 -11.89 3.95
C ASN A 328 -5.07 -12.99 4.40
N PRO A 329 -4.98 -13.29 5.71
CA PRO A 329 -4.19 -14.41 6.22
C PRO A 329 -4.35 -15.72 5.45
N ALA A 330 -5.58 -16.08 5.04
CA ALA A 330 -5.85 -17.30 4.28
C ALA A 330 -5.16 -17.30 2.89
N LYS A 331 -5.10 -16.16 2.21
CA LYS A 331 -4.44 -16.04 0.90
C LYS A 331 -2.92 -16.23 1.04
N LEU A 332 -2.32 -15.64 2.09
CA LEU A 332 -0.88 -15.74 2.32
C LEU A 332 -0.46 -17.10 2.90
N ALA A 333 -1.34 -17.77 3.64
CA ALA A 333 -1.08 -19.10 4.19
C ALA A 333 -0.86 -20.19 3.11
N ASN A 334 -1.30 -19.95 1.87
CA ASN A 334 -1.04 -20.85 0.74
C ASN A 334 0.44 -20.93 0.33
N PHE A 335 1.29 -20.04 0.84
CA PHE A 335 2.72 -19.99 0.53
C PHE A 335 3.59 -20.23 1.77
N PRO A 336 3.54 -21.43 2.39
CA PRO A 336 4.22 -21.68 3.66
C PRO A 336 5.75 -21.69 3.55
N GLU A 337 6.32 -21.85 2.36
CA GLU A 337 7.75 -21.69 2.08
C GLU A 337 8.25 -20.25 2.24
N ILE A 338 7.35 -19.27 2.15
CA ILE A 338 7.73 -17.86 2.28
C ILE A 338 7.89 -17.53 3.76
N GLU A 339 9.05 -17.00 4.11
CA GLU A 339 9.41 -16.65 5.48
C GLU A 339 9.09 -15.19 5.79
N CYS A 340 9.14 -14.31 4.78
CA CYS A 340 8.83 -12.88 4.91
C CYS A 340 8.19 -12.34 3.63
N PHE A 341 7.18 -11.48 3.76
CA PHE A 341 6.53 -10.82 2.64
C PHE A 341 6.95 -9.35 2.55
N VAL A 342 7.17 -8.86 1.33
CA VAL A 342 7.45 -7.45 1.02
C VAL A 342 6.23 -6.89 0.31
N LEU A 343 5.53 -5.96 0.96
CA LEU A 343 4.31 -5.37 0.42
C LEU A 343 4.62 -4.11 -0.38
N VAL A 344 4.39 -4.17 -1.70
CA VAL A 344 4.43 -3.01 -2.59
C VAL A 344 3.01 -2.46 -2.72
N ALA A 345 2.68 -1.45 -1.92
CA ALA A 345 1.36 -0.82 -1.87
C ALA A 345 1.48 0.71 -1.70
N CYS A 346 0.37 1.43 -1.87
CA CYS A 346 0.32 2.87 -1.60
C CYS A 346 0.75 3.19 -0.15
N PRO A 347 1.33 4.39 0.12
CA PRO A 347 1.94 4.72 1.42
C PRO A 347 1.04 4.44 2.63
N GLU A 348 -0.26 4.74 2.55
CA GLU A 348 -1.20 4.52 3.64
C GLU A 348 -1.54 3.05 3.91
N ASN A 349 -1.57 2.21 2.86
CA ASN A 349 -1.88 0.78 2.98
C ASN A 349 -0.63 -0.10 3.16
N SER A 350 0.56 0.48 3.09
CA SER A 350 1.83 -0.25 3.23
C SER A 350 2.09 -0.72 4.66
N LEU A 351 1.56 -0.02 5.65
CA LEU A 351 1.80 -0.23 7.08
C LEU A 351 0.73 -1.14 7.71
N ILE A 352 0.74 -2.42 7.33
CA ILE A 352 -0.21 -3.41 7.88
C ILE A 352 0.25 -3.89 9.27
N ASP A 353 -0.68 -3.94 10.23
CA ASP A 353 -0.44 -4.55 11.54
C ASP A 353 -0.38 -6.07 11.38
N ALA A 354 0.78 -6.65 11.68
CA ALA A 354 1.09 -8.06 11.40
C ALA A 354 0.46 -9.05 12.40
N LYS A 355 -0.45 -8.61 13.28
CA LYS A 355 -1.03 -9.48 14.33
C LYS A 355 -1.79 -10.68 13.78
N ASP A 356 -2.49 -10.48 12.67
CA ASP A 356 -3.35 -11.51 12.08
C ASP A 356 -2.61 -12.37 11.04
N PHE A 357 -1.38 -11.99 10.68
CA PHE A 357 -0.59 -12.67 9.66
C PHE A 357 0.47 -13.58 10.28
N PHE A 358 0.51 -14.84 9.84
CA PHE A 358 1.47 -15.83 10.33
C PHE A 358 2.93 -15.51 9.99
N LYS A 359 3.15 -14.75 8.90
CA LYS A 359 4.47 -14.36 8.40
C LYS A 359 4.58 -12.83 8.44
N PRO A 360 5.78 -12.29 8.76
CA PRO A 360 6.00 -10.85 8.77
C PRO A 360 5.75 -10.24 7.38
N ILE A 361 5.12 -9.06 7.38
CA ILE A 361 4.93 -8.23 6.18
C ILE A 361 5.70 -6.93 6.40
N ILE A 362 6.69 -6.69 5.54
CA ILE A 362 7.54 -5.50 5.56
C ILE A 362 7.30 -4.61 4.36
N THR A 363 7.68 -3.34 4.50
CA THR A 363 7.71 -2.38 3.40
C THR A 363 9.00 -2.52 2.59
N PRO A 364 9.05 -1.98 1.36
CA PRO A 364 10.28 -1.97 0.56
C PRO A 364 11.45 -1.27 1.26
N TYR A 365 11.17 -0.21 2.04
CA TYR A 365 12.21 0.49 2.80
C TYR A 365 12.80 -0.38 3.90
N GLU A 366 11.93 -1.09 4.62
CA GLU A 366 12.34 -2.03 5.66
C GLU A 366 13.16 -3.19 5.10
N LEU A 367 12.89 -3.63 3.88
CA LEU A 367 13.72 -4.63 3.21
C LEU A 367 15.14 -4.09 2.99
N ASN A 368 15.28 -2.85 2.51
CA ASN A 368 16.59 -2.23 2.30
C ASN A 368 17.36 -2.13 3.63
N VAL A 369 16.69 -1.78 4.72
CA VAL A 369 17.28 -1.75 6.06
C VAL A 369 17.65 -3.15 6.55
N ALA A 370 16.85 -4.18 6.20
CA ALA A 370 17.13 -5.56 6.56
C ALA A 370 18.36 -6.11 5.84
N LEU A 371 18.50 -5.86 4.53
CA LEU A 371 19.59 -6.43 3.72
C LEU A 371 20.96 -5.77 3.96
N LYS A 372 21.02 -4.61 4.62
CA LYS A 372 22.28 -3.91 4.92
C LYS A 372 22.98 -4.46 6.15
N THR A 373 24.29 -4.65 6.02
CA THR A 373 25.18 -5.16 7.09
C THR A 373 25.39 -4.16 8.23
N GLU A 374 25.52 -2.86 7.93
CA GLU A 374 26.01 -1.86 8.91
C GLU A 374 25.01 -0.75 9.29
N GLN A 375 23.79 -0.74 8.75
CA GLN A 375 22.92 0.41 8.97
C GLN A 375 22.29 0.41 10.38
N SER A 376 22.57 1.47 11.13
CA SER A 376 21.93 1.79 12.40
C SER A 376 20.52 2.34 12.19
N TRP A 377 19.58 1.97 13.06
CA TRP A 377 18.21 2.46 13.02
C TRP A 377 18.17 3.94 13.40
N THR A 378 18.06 4.82 12.41
CA THR A 378 18.05 6.29 12.59
C THR A 378 16.66 6.86 12.92
N GLY A 379 15.61 6.04 12.86
CA GLY A 379 14.21 6.50 13.01
C GLY A 379 13.62 7.13 11.74
N ARG A 380 14.41 7.37 10.70
CA ARG A 380 13.90 7.77 9.38
C ARG A 380 13.08 6.62 8.79
N TYR A 381 11.92 6.93 8.24
CA TYR A 381 11.03 5.94 7.62
C TYR A 381 10.50 6.48 6.29
N VAL A 382 10.77 5.77 5.19
CA VAL A 382 10.43 6.22 3.82
C VAL A 382 9.42 5.27 3.21
N LEU A 383 8.32 5.81 2.68
CA LEU A 383 7.26 5.03 2.02
C LEU A 383 7.05 5.41 0.55
N ASP A 384 7.58 6.54 0.13
CA ASP A 384 7.54 7.00 -1.25
C ASP A 384 8.48 6.16 -2.13
N PHE A 385 7.92 5.62 -3.21
CA PHE A 385 8.63 4.71 -4.13
C PHE A 385 9.80 5.40 -4.83
N ASP A 386 9.61 6.63 -5.31
CA ASP A 386 10.61 7.35 -6.07
C ASP A 386 11.75 7.79 -5.15
N LYS A 387 11.44 8.28 -3.95
CA LYS A 387 12.47 8.60 -2.93
C LYS A 387 13.26 7.37 -2.52
N LEU A 388 12.61 6.20 -2.46
CA LEU A 388 13.27 4.95 -2.13
C LEU A 388 14.22 4.48 -3.23
N ILE A 389 13.81 4.53 -4.49
CA ILE A 389 14.66 4.17 -5.63
C ILE A 389 15.84 5.15 -5.74
N ALA A 390 15.60 6.46 -5.57
CA ALA A 390 16.64 7.49 -5.66
C ALA A 390 17.63 7.43 -4.49
N GLY A 391 17.17 7.13 -3.28
CA GLY A 391 18.03 7.04 -2.09
C GLY A 391 18.87 5.77 -2.02
N TYR A 392 18.53 4.75 -2.82
CA TYR A 392 19.19 3.44 -2.83
C TYR A 392 19.38 2.96 -4.27
N PRO A 393 20.17 3.66 -5.11
CA PRO A 393 20.46 3.17 -6.45
C PRO A 393 21.15 1.81 -6.35
N VAL A 394 20.76 0.87 -7.22
CA VAL A 394 21.56 -0.34 -7.38
C VAL A 394 22.81 0.07 -8.15
N ASP A 395 23.99 -0.12 -7.57
CA ASP A 395 25.24 0.06 -8.28
C ASP A 395 25.35 -1.02 -9.38
N ASP A 396 24.89 -0.68 -10.59
CA ASP A 396 25.19 -1.43 -11.82
C ASP A 396 26.69 -1.35 -12.18
N THR A 397 27.47 -0.52 -11.47
CA THR A 397 28.92 -0.28 -11.66
C THR A 397 29.83 -1.32 -11.02
N SER A 398 29.29 -2.39 -10.44
CA SER A 398 30.09 -3.58 -10.06
C SER A 398 30.48 -4.48 -11.25
N ALA A 399 30.26 -4.02 -12.49
CA ALA A 399 30.78 -4.65 -13.70
C ALA A 399 32.15 -4.12 -14.17
N SER A 400 32.67 -3.02 -13.60
CA SER A 400 34.00 -2.52 -14.00
C SER A 400 34.59 -1.50 -13.03
N GLY A 401 35.49 -1.95 -12.15
CA GLY A 401 36.53 -1.10 -11.53
C GLY A 401 36.54 -1.09 -10.01
N ALA A 402 37.62 -1.66 -9.44
CA ALA A 402 38.00 -1.71 -8.02
C ALA A 402 37.18 -2.67 -7.13
N THR A 403 37.29 -3.96 -7.45
CA THR A 403 37.17 -5.06 -6.49
C THR A 403 38.14 -4.79 -5.32
N GLN A 404 37.65 -4.24 -4.20
CA GLN A 404 38.22 -4.71 -2.94
C GLN A 404 37.87 -6.19 -2.87
N PRO A 405 38.83 -7.07 -2.56
CA PRO A 405 38.53 -8.48 -2.45
C PRO A 405 37.48 -8.60 -1.36
N ILE A 406 36.24 -8.93 -1.75
CA ILE A 406 35.29 -9.56 -0.85
C ILE A 406 36.09 -10.75 -0.35
N ASN A 407 36.51 -10.70 0.93
CA ASN A 407 37.07 -11.87 1.61
C ASN A 407 36.20 -13.05 1.18
N GLU A 408 36.82 -14.16 0.78
CA GLU A 408 36.12 -15.42 0.54
C GLU A 408 35.34 -15.76 1.81
N GLU A 409 34.12 -15.22 1.93
CA GLU A 409 33.21 -15.52 3.03
C GLU A 409 32.81 -16.95 2.79
N ASP A 410 33.38 -17.83 3.60
CA ASP A 410 33.01 -19.23 3.70
C ASP A 410 31.48 -19.32 3.57
N PRO A 411 30.96 -19.96 2.49
CA PRO A 411 29.52 -20.05 2.27
C PRO A 411 28.78 -20.72 3.43
N ASP A 412 29.51 -21.49 4.25
CA ASP A 412 28.99 -22.18 5.42
C ASP A 412 29.16 -21.41 6.74
N GLN A 413 29.64 -20.16 6.68
CA GLN A 413 29.81 -19.33 7.87
C GLN A 413 28.47 -19.14 8.62
N PRO A 414 28.39 -19.53 9.91
CA PRO A 414 27.16 -19.42 10.66
C PRO A 414 26.82 -17.95 10.97
N ILE A 415 25.57 -17.57 10.71
CA ILE A 415 25.03 -16.24 11.01
C ILE A 415 24.32 -16.28 12.37
N PHE A 416 24.54 -15.28 13.22
CA PHE A 416 23.83 -15.17 14.48
C PHE A 416 22.44 -14.54 14.28
N SER A 417 21.37 -15.27 14.64
CA SER A 417 20.01 -14.75 14.65
C SER A 417 19.75 -13.97 15.94
N THR A 418 19.46 -12.68 15.80
CA THR A 418 19.09 -11.81 16.92
C THR A 418 17.73 -12.15 17.52
N ILE A 419 16.90 -12.91 16.79
CA ILE A 419 15.55 -13.28 17.19
C ILE A 419 15.55 -14.55 18.04
N THR A 420 16.27 -15.56 17.58
CA THR A 420 16.36 -16.86 18.27
C THR A 420 17.51 -16.91 19.28
N GLY A 421 18.46 -15.96 19.20
CA GLY A 421 19.67 -15.94 20.02
C GLY A 421 20.63 -17.09 19.72
N LYS A 422 20.56 -17.67 18.52
CA LYS A 422 21.31 -18.86 18.10
C LYS A 422 21.98 -18.63 16.76
N TYR A 423 23.07 -19.36 16.53
CA TYR A 423 23.70 -19.45 15.22
C TYR A 423 22.82 -20.29 14.28
N ARG A 424 22.72 -19.86 13.02
CA ARG A 424 22.01 -20.52 11.94
C ARG A 424 22.85 -20.53 10.67
N GLN A 425 22.63 -21.53 9.82
CA GLN A 425 23.17 -21.55 8.46
C GLN A 425 22.16 -20.89 7.54
N ALA A 426 22.57 -19.83 6.84
CA ALA A 426 21.71 -19.13 5.89
C ALA A 426 21.66 -19.87 4.56
N LYS A 427 20.45 -20.05 4.01
CA LYS A 427 20.30 -20.63 2.67
C LYS A 427 20.60 -19.57 1.63
N ARG A 428 21.69 -19.75 0.88
CA ARG A 428 22.07 -18.89 -0.25
C ARG A 428 21.53 -19.50 -1.55
N TYR A 429 20.79 -18.71 -2.33
CA TYR A 429 20.20 -19.13 -3.61
C TYR A 429 20.87 -18.43 -4.79
N GLY A 430 20.96 -19.11 -5.94
CA GLY A 430 21.51 -18.53 -7.18
C GLY A 430 23.03 -18.50 -7.26
N ILE A 431 23.72 -19.24 -6.38
CA ILE A 431 25.16 -19.51 -6.50
C ILE A 431 25.30 -20.78 -7.34
N GLU A 432 25.94 -20.69 -8.50
CA GLU A 432 26.36 -21.88 -9.25
C GLU A 432 27.51 -22.55 -8.49
N ILE A 433 27.19 -23.55 -7.67
CA ILE A 433 28.21 -24.36 -7.00
C ILE A 433 28.89 -25.22 -8.09
N PRO A 434 30.20 -25.07 -8.34
CA PRO A 434 30.94 -26.02 -9.17
C PRO A 434 30.86 -27.37 -8.46
N THR A 435 30.28 -28.36 -9.12
CA THR A 435 30.08 -29.68 -8.55
C THR A 435 31.45 -30.33 -8.35
N VAL A 436 31.99 -30.25 -7.13
CA VAL A 436 33.00 -31.21 -6.70
C VAL A 436 32.26 -32.52 -6.51
N LEU A 437 32.71 -33.54 -7.24
CA LEU A 437 32.23 -34.91 -7.20
C LEU A 437 32.45 -35.46 -5.78
N GLU A 438 31.50 -35.24 -4.88
CA GLU A 438 31.31 -36.12 -3.74
C GLU A 438 30.03 -36.90 -3.96
N GLU A 439 30.23 -38.19 -4.21
CA GLU A 439 29.20 -39.23 -4.19
C GLU A 439 28.61 -39.28 -2.78
N ASP A 440 27.70 -38.37 -2.47
CA ASP A 440 26.78 -38.58 -1.36
C ASP A 440 25.35 -38.73 -1.86
N SER A 441 24.72 -39.75 -1.31
CA SER A 441 23.60 -40.51 -1.83
C SER A 441 22.25 -39.81 -1.62
N GLY A 442 22.12 -38.59 -2.14
CA GLY A 442 20.90 -37.78 -2.11
C GLY A 442 20.42 -37.42 -3.52
N LEU A 443 19.61 -38.31 -4.10
CA LEU A 443 18.91 -38.20 -5.39
C LEU A 443 18.67 -36.74 -5.89
N SER A 444 19.45 -36.28 -6.87
CA SER A 444 19.20 -35.03 -7.61
C SER A 444 17.92 -35.17 -8.46
N THR A 445 16.77 -34.94 -7.82
CA THR A 445 15.47 -35.19 -8.44
C THR A 445 15.17 -34.10 -9.46
N VAL A 446 15.17 -34.45 -10.74
CA VAL A 446 14.77 -33.54 -11.83
C VAL A 446 13.24 -33.47 -11.84
N ILE A 447 12.65 -32.27 -11.81
CA ILE A 447 11.19 -32.10 -11.93
C ILE A 447 10.77 -32.29 -13.39
N LEU A 448 9.66 -33.00 -13.63
CA LEU A 448 9.10 -33.22 -14.96
C LEU A 448 8.65 -31.90 -15.63
N ARG A 449 8.93 -31.83 -16.94
CA ARG A 449 8.78 -30.71 -17.88
C ARG A 449 7.45 -29.95 -17.74
N ASN A 450 7.52 -28.61 -17.71
CA ASN A 450 6.37 -27.75 -18.03
C ASN A 450 6.29 -27.48 -19.54
N GLN A 451 5.17 -26.94 -20.03
CA GLN A 451 4.89 -26.68 -21.46
C GLN A 451 5.96 -25.82 -22.16
N ASP A 452 6.74 -25.05 -21.41
CA ASP A 452 7.82 -24.17 -21.91
C ASP A 452 9.20 -24.85 -22.01
N SER A 453 9.30 -26.18 -21.92
CA SER A 453 10.53 -26.96 -22.17
C SER A 453 11.75 -26.66 -21.27
N THR A 454 11.58 -25.94 -20.16
CA THR A 454 12.65 -25.64 -19.20
C THR A 454 12.84 -26.76 -18.17
N VAL A 455 14.11 -27.12 -17.90
CA VAL A 455 14.50 -28.13 -16.89
C VAL A 455 15.09 -27.41 -15.68
N SER A 456 14.45 -27.55 -14.51
CA SER A 456 14.86 -26.87 -13.27
C SER A 456 15.55 -27.87 -12.33
N ARG A 457 16.77 -27.54 -11.86
CA ARG A 457 17.46 -28.32 -10.83
C ARG A 457 16.81 -28.08 -9.45
N LEU A 458 16.64 -29.13 -8.65
CA LEU A 458 15.95 -29.07 -7.35
C LEU A 458 16.71 -28.26 -6.29
N SER A 459 18.05 -28.19 -6.39
CA SER A 459 18.93 -27.50 -5.45
C SER A 459 18.60 -26.00 -5.32
N ASP A 460 18.15 -25.36 -6.40
CA ASP A 460 17.81 -23.92 -6.44
C ASP A 460 16.30 -23.62 -6.26
N ASN A 461 15.50 -24.66 -5.98
CA ASN A 461 14.05 -24.53 -5.87
C ASN A 461 13.57 -24.77 -4.43
N ALA A 462 13.42 -23.68 -3.67
CA ALA A 462 12.91 -23.70 -2.31
C ALA A 462 11.54 -24.39 -2.18
N ALA A 463 10.65 -24.22 -3.17
CA ALA A 463 9.35 -24.88 -3.18
C ALA A 463 9.49 -26.41 -3.31
N GLY A 464 10.41 -26.89 -4.15
CA GLY A 464 10.69 -28.32 -4.32
C GLY A 464 11.27 -28.96 -3.04
N GLN A 465 12.20 -28.28 -2.38
CA GLN A 465 12.76 -28.73 -1.09
C GLN A 465 11.70 -28.79 0.02
N LEU A 466 10.79 -27.80 0.08
CA LEU A 466 9.71 -27.82 1.06
C LEU A 466 8.73 -28.95 0.76
N LEU A 467 8.34 -29.14 -0.51
CA LEU A 467 7.44 -30.22 -0.92
C LEU A 467 7.94 -31.59 -0.48
N GLN A 468 9.24 -31.88 -0.65
CA GLN A 468 9.84 -33.14 -0.20
C GLN A 468 9.75 -33.35 1.32
N LYS A 469 9.80 -32.27 2.11
CA LYS A 469 9.69 -32.32 3.57
C LYS A 469 8.25 -32.43 4.07
N ARG A 470 7.24 -32.17 3.23
CA ARG A 470 5.84 -32.28 3.63
C ARG A 470 5.43 -33.75 3.74
N SER A 471 4.65 -34.06 4.77
CA SER A 471 4.02 -35.37 4.95
C SER A 471 2.97 -35.67 3.87
N TYR A 472 2.34 -34.62 3.31
CA TYR A 472 1.39 -34.71 2.21
C TYR A 472 1.94 -33.96 1.00
N GLN A 473 2.20 -34.68 -0.09
CA GLN A 473 2.78 -34.16 -1.34
C GLN A 473 1.75 -33.95 -2.45
N GLY A 474 0.46 -33.96 -2.09
CA GLY A 474 -0.66 -33.95 -3.03
C GLY A 474 -1.32 -35.32 -3.13
N LEU A 475 -2.20 -35.48 -4.11
CA LEU A 475 -2.78 -36.78 -4.44
C LEU A 475 -1.64 -37.71 -4.87
N GLU A 476 -1.50 -38.86 -4.21
CA GLU A 476 -0.56 -39.88 -4.63
C GLU A 476 -0.88 -40.26 -6.09
N SER A 477 0.03 -39.95 -7.00
CA SER A 477 -0.09 -40.39 -8.39
C SER A 477 0.14 -41.91 -8.39
N ARG A 478 -0.95 -42.68 -8.39
CA ARG A 478 -0.91 -44.15 -8.48
C ARG A 478 -0.63 -44.59 -9.92
N ILE A 479 0.51 -44.16 -10.44
CA ILE A 479 0.95 -44.37 -11.83
C ILE A 479 0.93 -45.88 -12.12
N GLY A 480 0.05 -46.31 -13.03
CA GLY A 480 -0.11 -47.71 -13.43
C GLY A 480 -1.02 -48.57 -12.54
N GLN A 481 -1.57 -48.05 -11.43
CA GLN A 481 -2.55 -48.78 -10.60
C GLN A 481 -3.99 -48.37 -10.90
N ASP A 482 -4.20 -47.12 -11.29
CA ASP A 482 -5.51 -46.65 -11.71
C ASP A 482 -5.60 -46.72 -13.24
N ALA A 483 -6.57 -47.47 -13.76
CA ALA A 483 -6.84 -47.48 -15.20
C ALA A 483 -7.23 -46.05 -15.63
N PRO A 484 -6.71 -45.55 -16.78
CA PRO A 484 -7.10 -44.24 -17.27
C PRO A 484 -8.63 -44.20 -17.43
N SER A 485 -9.26 -43.22 -16.78
CA SER A 485 -10.70 -43.00 -16.94
C SER A 485 -10.98 -42.72 -18.42
N LEU A 486 -12.05 -43.29 -18.96
CA LEU A 486 -12.53 -42.96 -20.29
C LEU A 486 -12.72 -41.43 -20.37
N LEU A 487 -12.13 -40.81 -21.39
CA LEU A 487 -12.32 -39.39 -21.66
C LEU A 487 -13.80 -39.15 -21.97
N GLU A 488 -14.51 -38.58 -21.01
CA GLU A 488 -15.88 -38.12 -21.22
C GLU A 488 -15.88 -36.70 -21.79
N GLN A 489 -16.74 -36.46 -22.76
CA GLN A 489 -16.92 -35.11 -23.30
C GLN A 489 -17.50 -34.22 -22.21
N GLY A 490 -16.71 -33.22 -21.77
CA GLY A 490 -17.14 -32.26 -20.76
C GLY A 490 -18.35 -31.44 -21.21
N ARG A 491 -19.09 -30.89 -20.24
CA ARG A 491 -20.27 -30.07 -20.49
C ARG A 491 -19.90 -28.84 -21.32
N SER A 492 -20.63 -28.60 -22.40
CA SER A 492 -20.44 -27.43 -23.26
C SER A 492 -21.58 -26.43 -23.08
N GLY A 493 -21.27 -25.13 -23.01
CA GLY A 493 -22.26 -24.07 -22.85
C GLY A 493 -21.90 -23.01 -21.80
N ILE A 494 -22.80 -22.05 -21.61
CA ILE A 494 -22.70 -21.03 -20.57
C ILE A 494 -23.12 -21.67 -19.25
N ALA A 495 -22.38 -21.44 -18.15
CA ALA A 495 -22.62 -22.09 -16.85
C ALA A 495 -24.06 -21.96 -16.30
N ARG A 496 -24.83 -20.98 -16.79
CA ARG A 496 -26.26 -20.76 -16.45
C ARG A 496 -27.23 -21.71 -17.18
N GLY A 497 -26.76 -22.52 -18.12
CA GLY A 497 -27.59 -23.38 -18.96
C GLY A 497 -26.75 -24.34 -19.80
N TYR A 498 -26.15 -25.33 -19.14
CA TYR A 498 -25.53 -26.45 -19.84
C TYR A 498 -26.61 -27.17 -20.65
N LYS A 499 -26.28 -27.53 -21.90
CA LYS A 499 -27.26 -28.06 -22.88
C LYS A 499 -27.68 -29.51 -22.61
N ASP A 500 -27.07 -30.20 -21.66
CA ASP A 500 -27.13 -31.66 -21.52
C ASP A 500 -27.91 -32.15 -20.28
N ASP A 501 -28.79 -31.34 -19.70
CA ASP A 501 -29.56 -31.70 -18.48
C ASP A 501 -30.78 -32.63 -18.73
N HIS A 502 -30.87 -33.25 -19.91
CA HIS A 502 -31.92 -34.20 -20.25
C HIS A 502 -31.32 -35.49 -20.82
N ARG A 503 -30.72 -36.31 -19.96
CA ARG A 503 -30.51 -37.73 -20.24
C ARG A 503 -30.68 -38.59 -19.01
#